data_AF-A0A941VGL2-F1
#
_entry.id   AF-A0A941VGL2-F1
#
_cell.length_a   1.000
_cell.length_b   1.000
_cell.length_c   1.000
_cell.angle_alpha   90.00
_cell.angle_beta   90.00
_cell.angle_gamma   90.00
#
_symmetry.space_group_name_H-M   'P 1'
#
loop_
_entity.id
_entity.type
_entity.pdbx_description
1 polymer ?
#
loop_
_entity_poly.entity_id
_entity_poly.type
_entity_poly.pdbx_seq_one_letter_code
_entity_poly.pdbx_strand_id
1 'polypeptide(L)'
;MTWLQQYRINSFLRSSVWLPPLLGMVAALLLYPLTQWIDAVVGWKSVVSPDSARAVLAALASSMLTFIVFVFSILLLAVQLASAQLTPRIIALVSRNRIMKFSLTIFIFAFTYTLAALSRIDGPVPQISMWVSVYSCIASVAVFLYMIDHVGKALRPVSIMTRIGNIGQEVIRDVYPQLLPGAADMRADAAPVSGTAASRTFLSKRTGVVLAFDVAGLVELARRGDCIVEFVPQVGDFVTAGDPLFRLFCGGETITDRQLEHAVAFGPERTMEQDPEFAFRIIVDIASKALSPAINDPTTAVLALDQIHRLLREVANRQLDNGRICDDAGELRLTYRTPDWENIVGLAVTEIRQ
;
A
#
# COMPACT_ATOMS: atom_id res chain seq x y z
N MET A 1 17.70 -5.94 -11.23
CA MET A 1 16.52 -5.04 -11.15
C MET A 1 16.95 -3.78 -10.42
N THR A 2 16.48 -2.60 -10.85
CA THR A 2 16.77 -1.34 -10.14
C THR A 2 15.87 -1.20 -8.91
N TRP A 3 16.26 -0.36 -7.94
CA TRP A 3 15.42 -0.08 -6.77
C TRP A 3 14.02 0.41 -7.17
N LEU A 4 13.94 1.36 -8.12
CA LEU A 4 12.65 1.86 -8.60
C LEU A 4 11.76 0.76 -9.21
N GLN A 5 12.35 -0.22 -9.91
CA GLN A 5 11.60 -1.36 -10.44
C GLN A 5 11.05 -2.22 -9.29
N GLN A 6 11.88 -2.53 -8.30
CA GLN A 6 11.45 -3.31 -7.14
C GLN A 6 10.35 -2.58 -6.35
N TYR A 7 10.52 -1.27 -6.14
CA TYR A 7 9.53 -0.40 -5.49
C TYR A 7 8.20 -0.43 -6.24
N ARG A 8 8.22 -0.21 -7.57
CA ARG A 8 7.02 -0.24 -8.42
C ARG A 8 6.32 -1.60 -8.40
N ILE A 9 7.09 -2.69 -8.51
CA ILE A 9 6.53 -4.06 -8.46
C ILE A 9 5.88 -4.29 -7.10
N ASN A 10 6.58 -3.99 -6.00
CA ASN A 10 6.05 -4.16 -4.65
C ASN A 10 4.79 -3.31 -4.41
N SER A 11 4.80 -2.05 -4.85
CA SER A 11 3.66 -1.15 -4.75
C SER A 11 2.46 -1.65 -5.58
N PHE A 12 2.70 -2.09 -6.81
CA PHE A 12 1.68 -2.66 -7.69
C PHE A 12 1.07 -3.95 -7.14
N LEU A 13 1.88 -4.89 -6.65
CA LEU A 13 1.40 -6.12 -6.03
C LEU A 13 0.57 -5.84 -4.77
N ARG A 14 0.98 -4.85 -3.96
CA ARG A 14 0.28 -4.45 -2.74
C ARG A 14 -1.04 -3.74 -3.03
N SER A 15 -1.14 -2.93 -4.09
CA SER A 15 -2.35 -2.18 -4.44
C SER A 15 -3.32 -2.96 -5.34
N SER A 16 -2.84 -3.91 -6.13
CA SER A 16 -3.67 -4.63 -7.09
C SER A 16 -4.68 -5.57 -6.42
N VAL A 17 -5.97 -5.34 -6.69
CA VAL A 17 -7.09 -6.17 -6.22
C VAL A 17 -7.36 -7.33 -7.18
N TRP A 18 -6.97 -7.22 -8.45
CA TRP A 18 -7.30 -8.19 -9.51
C TRP A 18 -6.26 -9.31 -9.66
N LEU A 19 -5.01 -9.11 -9.24
CA LEU A 19 -3.96 -10.12 -9.35
C LEU A 19 -4.25 -11.38 -8.53
N PRO A 20 -4.65 -11.31 -7.23
CA PRO A 20 -4.93 -12.53 -6.46
C PRO A 20 -6.09 -13.36 -7.04
N PRO A 21 -7.23 -12.76 -7.47
CA PRO A 21 -8.27 -13.50 -8.18
C PRO A 21 -7.80 -14.16 -9.48
N LEU A 22 -6.92 -13.51 -10.25
CA LEU A 22 -6.33 -14.12 -11.44
C LEU A 22 -5.45 -15.34 -11.07
N LEU A 23 -4.68 -15.25 -9.99
CA LEU A 23 -3.94 -16.41 -9.48
C LEU A 23 -4.88 -17.53 -9.02
N GLY A 24 -6.03 -17.20 -8.42
CA GLY A 24 -7.09 -18.16 -8.09
C GLY A 24 -7.63 -18.87 -9.33
N MET A 25 -7.87 -18.13 -10.42
CA MET A 25 -8.28 -18.69 -11.71
C MET A 25 -7.23 -19.68 -12.25
N VAL A 26 -5.95 -19.28 -12.26
CA VAL A 26 -4.86 -20.16 -12.71
C VAL A 26 -4.75 -21.39 -11.82
N ALA A 27 -4.85 -21.23 -10.49
CA ALA A 27 -4.83 -22.33 -9.55
C ALA A 27 -5.98 -23.32 -9.78
N ALA A 28 -7.19 -22.83 -10.06
CA ALA A 28 -8.34 -23.67 -10.41
C ALA A 28 -8.09 -24.50 -11.68
N LEU A 29 -7.55 -23.86 -12.73
CA LEU A 29 -7.25 -24.53 -14.00
C LEU A 29 -6.11 -25.57 -13.89
N LEU A 30 -5.15 -25.37 -12.98
CA LEU A 30 -4.08 -26.33 -12.71
C LEU A 30 -4.52 -27.44 -11.77
N LEU A 31 -5.39 -27.14 -10.80
CA LEU A 31 -5.87 -28.13 -9.83
C LEU A 31 -6.85 -29.11 -10.46
N TYR A 32 -7.66 -28.67 -11.44
CA TYR A 32 -8.64 -29.54 -12.07
C TYR A 32 -8.04 -30.80 -12.74
N PRO A 33 -7.01 -30.70 -13.61
CA PRO A 33 -6.36 -31.89 -14.17
C PRO A 33 -5.77 -32.81 -13.09
N LEU A 34 -5.26 -32.24 -12.00
CA LEU A 34 -4.73 -33.01 -10.87
C LEU A 34 -5.83 -33.82 -10.18
N THR A 35 -6.98 -33.21 -9.89
CA THR A 35 -8.10 -33.95 -9.26
C THR A 35 -8.65 -35.02 -10.17
N GLN A 36 -8.70 -34.78 -11.49
CA GLN A 36 -9.09 -35.78 -12.47
C GLN A 36 -8.10 -36.95 -12.51
N TRP A 37 -6.80 -36.67 -12.47
CA TRP A 37 -5.77 -37.71 -12.42
C TRP A 37 -5.87 -38.55 -11.15
N ILE A 38 -6.10 -37.92 -9.98
CA ILE A 38 -6.31 -38.64 -8.72
C ILE A 38 -7.56 -39.52 -8.80
N ASP A 39 -8.69 -39.00 -9.28
CA ASP A 39 -9.92 -39.78 -9.47
C ASP A 39 -9.68 -41.01 -10.35
N ALA A 40 -8.89 -40.88 -11.42
CA ALA A 40 -8.54 -41.98 -12.33
C ALA A 40 -7.66 -43.06 -11.67
N VAL A 41 -6.69 -42.67 -10.85
CA VAL A 41 -5.81 -43.59 -10.11
C VAL A 41 -6.59 -44.36 -9.04
N VAL A 42 -7.51 -43.67 -8.37
CA VAL A 42 -8.31 -44.21 -7.27
C VAL A 42 -9.37 -45.19 -7.79
N GLY A 43 -9.91 -44.97 -8.99
CA GLY A 43 -10.76 -45.95 -9.70
C GLY A 43 -12.12 -46.19 -9.06
N TRP A 44 -12.62 -45.25 -8.25
CA TRP A 44 -13.94 -45.39 -7.60
C TRP A 44 -15.07 -45.30 -8.62
N LYS A 45 -16.12 -46.11 -8.41
CA LYS A 45 -17.33 -46.03 -9.22
C LYS A 45 -18.12 -44.79 -8.82
N SER A 46 -18.34 -43.89 -9.78
CA SER A 46 -19.14 -42.70 -9.52
C SER A 46 -20.58 -43.09 -9.18
N VAL A 47 -21.04 -42.62 -8.02
CA VAL A 47 -22.41 -42.83 -7.52
C VAL A 47 -23.42 -41.93 -8.27
N VAL A 48 -22.95 -40.89 -8.94
CA VAL A 48 -23.78 -39.86 -9.59
C VAL A 48 -23.74 -40.03 -11.12
N SER A 49 -24.90 -39.91 -11.76
CA SER A 49 -24.99 -39.95 -13.23
C SER A 49 -24.32 -38.73 -13.87
N PRO A 50 -23.75 -38.85 -15.08
CA PRO A 50 -23.17 -37.71 -15.80
C PRO A 50 -24.14 -36.55 -15.99
N ASP A 51 -25.42 -36.82 -16.27
CA ASP A 51 -26.42 -35.78 -16.48
C ASP A 51 -26.77 -35.04 -15.19
N SER A 52 -26.92 -35.77 -14.08
CA SER A 52 -27.11 -35.15 -12.76
C SER A 52 -25.89 -34.31 -12.35
N ALA A 53 -24.68 -34.78 -12.64
CA ALA A 53 -23.46 -34.04 -12.35
C ALA A 53 -23.36 -32.74 -13.16
N ARG A 54 -23.63 -32.78 -14.47
CA ARG A 54 -23.68 -31.60 -15.33
C ARG A 54 -24.73 -30.60 -14.84
N ALA A 55 -25.93 -31.08 -14.47
CA ALA A 55 -26.99 -30.23 -13.96
C ALA A 55 -26.59 -29.51 -12.66
N VAL A 56 -26.00 -30.24 -11.70
CA VAL A 56 -25.52 -29.66 -10.43
C VAL A 56 -24.40 -28.64 -10.67
N LEU A 57 -23.39 -28.99 -11.47
CA LEU A 57 -22.27 -28.09 -11.75
C LEU A 57 -22.70 -26.86 -12.55
N ALA A 58 -23.65 -26.99 -13.49
CA ALA A 58 -24.22 -25.86 -14.21
C ALA A 58 -25.00 -24.92 -13.26
N ALA A 59 -25.78 -25.48 -12.34
CA ALA A 59 -26.49 -24.70 -11.32
C ALA A 59 -25.50 -23.98 -10.37
N LEU A 60 -24.43 -24.67 -9.94
CA LEU A 60 -23.37 -24.08 -9.12
C LEU A 60 -22.60 -22.99 -9.87
N ALA A 61 -22.25 -23.20 -11.14
CA ALA A 61 -21.55 -22.19 -11.95
C ALA A 61 -22.40 -20.94 -12.15
N SER A 62 -23.69 -21.11 -12.48
CA SER A 62 -24.63 -20.01 -12.67
C SER A 62 -24.85 -19.22 -11.36
N SER A 63 -25.11 -19.91 -10.25
CA SER A 63 -25.26 -19.28 -8.94
C SER A 63 -24.00 -18.55 -8.47
N MET A 64 -22.81 -19.14 -8.68
CA MET A 64 -21.53 -18.48 -8.38
C MET A 64 -21.29 -17.24 -9.24
N LEU A 65 -21.65 -17.25 -10.52
CA LEU A 65 -21.55 -16.05 -11.36
C LEU A 65 -22.42 -14.92 -10.82
N THR A 66 -23.69 -15.19 -10.51
CA THR A 66 -24.60 -14.21 -9.89
C THR A 66 -24.06 -13.72 -8.55
N PHE A 67 -23.54 -14.64 -7.73
CA PHE A 67 -22.95 -14.31 -6.44
C PHE A 67 -21.72 -13.40 -6.56
N ILE A 68 -20.83 -13.66 -7.52
CA ILE A 68 -19.67 -12.82 -7.80
C ILE A 68 -20.10 -11.41 -8.21
N VAL A 69 -21.08 -11.28 -9.13
CA VAL A 69 -21.62 -9.98 -9.56
C VAL A 69 -22.22 -9.21 -8.38
N PHE A 70 -22.93 -9.91 -7.50
CA PHE A 70 -23.49 -9.34 -6.27
C PHE A 70 -22.39 -8.85 -5.31
N VAL A 71 -21.36 -9.66 -5.08
CA VAL A 71 -20.20 -9.30 -4.26
C VAL A 71 -19.51 -8.05 -4.80
N PHE A 72 -19.22 -7.99 -6.10
CA PHE A 72 -18.59 -6.81 -6.71
C PHE A 72 -19.45 -5.57 -6.56
N SER A 73 -20.77 -5.68 -6.73
CA SER A 73 -21.71 -4.57 -6.54
C SER A 73 -21.66 -4.01 -5.11
N ILE A 74 -21.67 -4.88 -4.10
CA ILE A 74 -21.57 -4.46 -2.69
C ILE A 74 -20.20 -3.86 -2.38
N LEU A 75 -19.11 -4.41 -2.92
CA LEU A 75 -17.77 -3.87 -2.72
C LEU A 75 -17.64 -2.46 -3.32
N LEU A 76 -18.18 -2.23 -4.52
CA LEU A 76 -18.21 -0.90 -5.13
C LEU A 76 -19.05 0.08 -4.31
N LEU A 77 -20.21 -0.35 -3.82
CA LEU A 77 -21.04 0.45 -2.92
C LEU A 77 -20.29 0.80 -1.63
N ALA A 78 -19.57 -0.16 -1.04
CA ALA A 78 -18.78 0.04 0.16
C ALA A 78 -17.65 1.07 -0.06
N VAL A 79 -16.94 0.98 -1.20
CA VAL A 79 -15.92 1.98 -1.59
C VAL A 79 -16.54 3.36 -1.78
N GLN A 80 -17.70 3.44 -2.44
CA GLN A 80 -18.42 4.69 -2.66
C GLN A 80 -18.83 5.34 -1.33
N LEU A 81 -19.39 4.57 -0.40
CA LEU A 81 -19.77 5.05 0.93
C LEU A 81 -18.55 5.49 1.74
N ALA A 82 -17.45 4.74 1.70
CA ALA A 82 -16.21 5.10 2.38
C ALA A 82 -15.65 6.44 1.87
N SER A 83 -15.62 6.63 0.54
CA SER A 83 -15.21 7.90 -0.07
C SER A 83 -16.14 9.06 0.31
N ALA A 84 -17.44 8.80 0.41
CA ALA A 84 -18.42 9.82 0.76
C ALA A 84 -18.37 10.23 2.24
N GLN A 85 -18.12 9.29 3.16
CA GLN A 85 -18.13 9.56 4.61
C GLN A 85 -16.78 10.03 5.16
N LEU A 86 -15.66 9.60 4.56
CA LEU A 86 -14.31 9.91 5.04
C LEU A 86 -13.58 10.81 4.06
N THR A 87 -12.38 10.48 3.58
CA THR A 87 -11.69 11.27 2.55
C THR A 87 -11.32 10.39 1.35
N PRO A 88 -11.28 10.90 0.10
CA PRO A 88 -10.87 10.14 -1.08
C PRO A 88 -9.51 9.44 -0.92
N ARG A 89 -8.62 10.01 -0.09
CA ARG A 89 -7.28 9.47 0.21
C ARG A 89 -7.30 8.11 0.92
N ILE A 90 -8.44 7.69 1.49
CA ILE A 90 -8.60 6.39 2.15
C ILE A 90 -8.90 5.25 1.16
N ILE A 91 -9.33 5.55 -0.07
CA ILE A 91 -9.68 4.52 -1.07
C ILE A 91 -8.50 3.57 -1.33
N ALA A 92 -7.27 4.12 -1.41
CA ALA A 92 -6.05 3.35 -1.57
C ALA A 92 -5.83 2.33 -0.43
N LEU A 93 -6.28 2.65 0.79
CA LEU A 93 -6.16 1.79 1.97
C LEU A 93 -7.15 0.62 1.96
N VAL A 94 -8.32 0.80 1.33
CA VAL A 94 -9.34 -0.24 1.14
C VAL A 94 -8.85 -1.27 0.12
N SER A 95 -8.29 -0.84 -1.01
CA SER A 95 -7.72 -1.72 -2.04
C SER A 95 -6.57 -2.60 -1.54
N ARG A 96 -5.89 -2.19 -0.46
CA ARG A 96 -4.81 -2.94 0.18
C ARG A 96 -5.29 -4.00 1.20
N ASN A 97 -6.61 -4.17 1.39
CA ASN A 97 -7.16 -5.13 2.34
C ASN A 97 -6.95 -6.60 1.89
N ARG A 98 -6.23 -7.38 2.70
CA ARG A 98 -5.90 -8.78 2.40
C ARG A 98 -7.13 -9.70 2.41
N ILE A 99 -8.09 -9.45 3.29
CA ILE A 99 -9.29 -10.29 3.41
C ILE A 99 -10.17 -10.13 2.18
N MET A 100 -10.36 -8.90 1.69
CA MET A 100 -11.06 -8.65 0.43
C MET A 100 -10.40 -9.40 -0.74
N LYS A 101 -9.08 -9.31 -0.88
CA LYS A 101 -8.32 -10.01 -1.92
C LYS A 101 -8.44 -11.54 -1.82
N PHE A 102 -8.36 -12.08 -0.61
CA PHE A 102 -8.48 -13.50 -0.33
C PHE A 102 -9.88 -14.02 -0.67
N SER A 103 -10.93 -13.31 -0.24
CA SER A 103 -12.32 -13.67 -0.54
C SER A 103 -12.59 -13.68 -2.04
N LEU A 104 -12.20 -12.62 -2.77
CA LEU A 104 -12.33 -12.57 -4.23
C LEU A 104 -11.55 -13.70 -4.92
N THR A 105 -10.39 -14.09 -4.38
CA THR A 105 -9.61 -15.20 -4.89
C THR A 105 -10.36 -16.53 -4.79
N ILE A 106 -10.97 -16.79 -3.63
CA ILE A 106 -11.77 -18.01 -3.42
C ILE A 106 -13.01 -18.03 -4.31
N PHE A 107 -13.70 -16.89 -4.49
CA PHE A 107 -14.91 -16.84 -5.31
C PHE A 107 -14.60 -17.11 -6.78
N ILE A 108 -13.56 -16.45 -7.33
CA ILE A 108 -13.11 -16.70 -8.71
C ILE A 108 -12.57 -18.13 -8.85
N PHE A 109 -11.81 -18.64 -7.88
CA PHE A 109 -11.36 -20.03 -7.88
C PHE A 109 -12.53 -21.01 -7.95
N ALA A 110 -13.54 -20.88 -7.07
CA ALA A 110 -14.69 -21.78 -7.01
C ALA A 110 -15.50 -21.76 -8.31
N PHE A 111 -15.71 -20.56 -8.88
CA PHE A 111 -16.39 -20.39 -10.16
C PHE A 111 -15.59 -21.03 -11.31
N THR A 112 -14.31 -20.70 -11.46
CA THR A 112 -13.46 -21.24 -12.53
C THR A 112 -13.30 -22.75 -12.42
N TYR A 113 -13.10 -23.28 -11.21
CA TYR A 113 -12.97 -24.71 -10.98
C TYR A 113 -14.26 -25.45 -11.35
N THR A 114 -15.42 -24.92 -10.97
CA THR A 114 -16.73 -25.49 -11.31
C THR A 114 -16.99 -25.47 -12.81
N LEU A 115 -16.58 -24.40 -13.51
CA LEU A 115 -16.69 -24.31 -14.96
C LEU A 115 -15.74 -25.29 -15.67
N ALA A 116 -14.50 -25.42 -15.18
CA ALA A 116 -13.54 -26.41 -15.67
C ALA A 116 -14.10 -27.83 -15.51
N ALA A 117 -14.66 -28.14 -14.33
CA ALA A 117 -15.30 -29.41 -14.05
C ALA A 117 -16.50 -29.68 -14.96
N LEU A 118 -17.36 -28.68 -15.20
CA LEU A 118 -18.51 -28.81 -16.09
C LEU A 118 -18.10 -29.04 -17.54
N SER A 119 -17.07 -28.33 -18.03
CA SER A 119 -16.69 -28.34 -19.45
C SER A 119 -16.08 -29.65 -19.96
N ARG A 120 -15.68 -30.56 -19.06
CA ARG A 120 -14.92 -31.77 -19.40
C ARG A 120 -15.57 -33.07 -18.90
N ILE A 121 -16.88 -33.07 -18.71
CA ILE A 121 -17.65 -34.29 -18.39
C ILE A 121 -17.99 -34.99 -19.70
N ASP A 122 -17.07 -35.79 -20.22
CA ASP A 122 -17.28 -36.63 -21.41
C ASP A 122 -17.46 -38.13 -21.07
N GLY A 123 -17.17 -38.53 -19.83
CA GLY A 123 -17.18 -39.95 -19.39
C GLY A 123 -17.59 -40.13 -17.92
N PRO A 124 -16.94 -41.04 -17.15
CA PRO A 124 -17.27 -41.25 -15.74
C PRO A 124 -17.04 -39.95 -14.94
N VAL A 125 -18.02 -39.59 -14.11
CA VAL A 125 -17.99 -38.33 -13.35
C VAL A 125 -16.86 -38.38 -12.31
N PRO A 126 -15.86 -37.49 -12.39
CA PRO A 126 -14.79 -37.40 -11.39
C PRO A 126 -15.39 -36.94 -10.05
N GLN A 127 -15.39 -37.83 -9.05
CA GLN A 127 -16.04 -37.57 -7.78
C GLN A 127 -15.31 -36.47 -7.01
N ILE A 128 -13.99 -36.55 -6.86
CA ILE A 128 -13.22 -35.52 -6.13
C ILE A 128 -13.50 -34.13 -6.72
N SER A 129 -13.58 -34.03 -8.06
CA SER A 129 -13.85 -32.75 -8.70
C SER A 129 -15.24 -32.20 -8.36
N MET A 130 -16.27 -33.06 -8.27
CA MET A 130 -17.58 -32.64 -7.79
C MET A 130 -17.55 -32.16 -6.33
N TRP A 131 -16.86 -32.88 -5.44
CA TRP A 131 -16.78 -32.50 -4.02
C TRP A 131 -16.02 -31.18 -3.84
N VAL A 132 -14.93 -30.97 -4.59
CA VAL A 132 -14.20 -29.69 -4.59
C VAL A 132 -15.09 -28.55 -5.08
N SER A 133 -15.87 -28.74 -6.15
CA SER A 133 -16.85 -27.73 -6.61
C SER A 133 -17.87 -27.41 -5.52
N VAL A 134 -18.54 -28.41 -4.94
CA VAL A 134 -19.57 -28.19 -3.91
C VAL A 134 -18.98 -27.49 -2.68
N TYR A 135 -17.86 -27.98 -2.15
CA TYR A 135 -17.25 -27.40 -0.95
C TYR A 135 -16.65 -26.02 -1.19
N SER A 136 -16.08 -25.76 -2.37
CA SER A 136 -15.58 -24.41 -2.68
C SER A 136 -16.72 -23.39 -2.80
N CYS A 137 -17.90 -23.78 -3.28
CA CYS A 137 -19.10 -22.94 -3.24
C CYS A 137 -19.58 -22.68 -1.81
N ILE A 138 -19.65 -23.70 -0.95
CA ILE A 138 -20.03 -23.53 0.47
C ILE A 138 -19.01 -22.64 1.20
N ALA A 139 -17.72 -22.88 0.99
CA ALA A 139 -16.64 -22.07 1.54
C ALA A 139 -16.74 -20.61 1.05
N SER A 140 -17.13 -20.38 -0.20
CA SER A 140 -17.36 -19.04 -0.73
C SER A 140 -18.44 -18.28 0.05
N VAL A 141 -19.55 -18.94 0.40
CA VAL A 141 -20.60 -18.32 1.23
C VAL A 141 -20.07 -17.99 2.63
N ALA A 142 -19.38 -18.92 3.29
CA ALA A 142 -18.81 -18.68 4.62
C ALA A 142 -17.78 -17.53 4.62
N VAL A 143 -16.87 -17.52 3.64
CA VAL A 143 -15.85 -16.49 3.46
C VAL A 143 -16.47 -15.13 3.11
N PHE A 144 -17.60 -15.11 2.41
CA PHE A 144 -18.35 -13.88 2.15
C PHE A 144 -18.98 -13.30 3.42
N LEU A 145 -19.62 -14.14 4.24
CA LEU A 145 -20.16 -13.68 5.53
C LEU A 145 -19.05 -13.12 6.43
N TYR A 146 -17.89 -13.80 6.47
CA TYR A 146 -16.70 -13.30 7.14
C TYR A 146 -16.20 -11.97 6.54
N MET A 147 -16.18 -11.85 5.21
CA MET A 147 -15.77 -10.64 4.52
C MET A 147 -16.69 -9.46 4.86
N ILE A 148 -18.01 -9.66 4.91
CA ILE A 148 -18.96 -8.60 5.28
C ILE A 148 -18.67 -8.10 6.70
N ASP A 149 -18.56 -9.00 7.67
CA ASP A 149 -18.27 -8.61 9.06
C ASP A 149 -16.94 -7.84 9.16
N HIS A 150 -15.91 -8.34 8.46
CA HIS A 150 -14.60 -7.71 8.47
C HIS A 150 -14.58 -6.34 7.78
N VAL A 151 -15.15 -6.22 6.58
CA VAL A 151 -15.22 -4.96 5.83
C VAL A 151 -16.08 -3.95 6.61
N GLY A 152 -17.22 -4.37 7.16
CA GLY A 152 -18.08 -3.52 7.97
C GLY A 152 -17.38 -2.95 9.21
N LYS A 153 -16.56 -3.76 9.89
CA LYS A 153 -15.71 -3.28 11.00
C LYS A 153 -14.58 -2.38 10.52
N ALA A 154 -13.91 -2.76 9.43
CA ALA A 154 -12.77 -2.04 8.89
C ALA A 154 -13.13 -0.66 8.31
N LEU A 155 -14.38 -0.45 7.90
CA LEU A 155 -14.88 0.83 7.39
C LEU A 155 -15.34 1.81 8.48
N ARG A 156 -15.37 1.40 9.75
CA ARG A 156 -15.71 2.30 10.84
C ARG A 156 -14.66 3.41 10.95
N PRO A 157 -15.06 4.69 11.14
CA PRO A 157 -14.13 5.81 11.28
C PRO A 157 -13.02 5.53 12.31
N VAL A 158 -13.38 5.01 13.49
CA VAL A 158 -12.44 4.62 14.56
C VAL A 158 -11.37 3.64 14.07
N SER A 159 -11.77 2.60 13.33
CA SER A 159 -10.85 1.56 12.86
C SER A 159 -9.89 2.09 11.81
N ILE A 160 -10.38 2.94 10.90
CA ILE A 160 -9.56 3.59 9.88
C ILE A 160 -8.58 4.57 10.52
N MET A 161 -9.07 5.38 11.44
CA MET A 161 -8.31 6.38 12.20
C MET A 161 -7.15 5.71 12.98
N THR A 162 -7.46 4.63 13.70
CA THR A 162 -6.45 3.83 14.42
C THR A 162 -5.43 3.21 13.46
N ARG A 163 -5.88 2.71 12.30
CA ARG A 163 -5.01 2.11 11.29
C ARG A 163 -4.06 3.14 10.67
N ILE A 164 -4.56 4.33 10.34
CA ILE A 164 -3.73 5.44 9.85
C ILE A 164 -2.71 5.83 10.92
N GLY A 165 -3.14 5.98 12.18
CA GLY A 165 -2.22 6.27 13.28
C GLY A 165 -1.13 5.21 13.46
N ASN A 166 -1.46 3.91 13.32
CA ASN A 166 -0.45 2.85 13.41
C ASN A 166 0.56 2.92 12.26
N ILE A 167 0.07 3.11 11.02
CA ILE A 167 0.95 3.27 9.84
C ILE A 167 1.81 4.52 10.00
N GLY A 168 1.23 5.63 10.48
CA GLY A 168 1.98 6.88 10.73
C GLY A 168 3.10 6.68 11.75
N GLN A 169 2.84 5.97 12.86
CA GLN A 169 3.90 5.65 13.84
C GLN A 169 5.02 4.80 13.24
N GLU A 170 4.70 3.80 12.41
CA GLU A 170 5.71 3.00 11.70
C GLU A 170 6.55 3.89 10.78
N VAL A 171 5.92 4.75 9.99
CA VAL A 171 6.62 5.66 9.06
C VAL A 171 7.48 6.67 9.80
N ILE A 172 7.00 7.24 10.91
CA ILE A 172 7.79 8.16 11.75
C ILE A 172 9.03 7.45 12.28
N ARG A 173 8.93 6.20 12.71
CA ARG A 173 10.07 5.41 13.20
C ARG A 173 11.08 5.07 12.10
N ASP A 174 10.60 4.81 10.90
CA ASP A 174 11.46 4.50 9.76
C ASP A 174 12.18 5.75 9.24
N VAL A 175 11.51 6.90 9.23
CA VAL A 175 12.08 8.19 8.77
C VAL A 175 12.98 8.82 9.84
N TYR A 176 12.60 8.73 11.11
CA TYR A 176 13.35 9.27 12.25
C TYR A 176 13.71 8.14 13.24
N PRO A 177 14.70 7.30 12.91
CA PRO A 177 15.05 6.14 13.74
C PRO A 177 15.67 6.52 15.08
N GLN A 178 16.34 7.68 15.14
CA GLN A 178 17.04 8.16 16.33
C GLN A 178 16.05 8.77 17.33
N LEU A 179 16.23 8.43 18.60
CA LEU A 179 15.52 9.08 19.70
C LEU A 179 16.21 10.41 20.01
N LEU A 180 15.44 11.41 20.42
CA LEU A 180 16.00 12.67 20.91
C LEU A 180 16.99 12.38 22.04
N PRO A 181 18.27 12.80 21.92
CA PRO A 181 19.23 12.66 23.00
C PRO A 181 18.72 13.38 24.24
N GLY A 182 19.02 12.84 25.43
CA GLY A 182 18.83 13.59 26.66
C GLY A 182 19.66 14.88 26.65
N ALA A 183 19.28 15.88 27.46
CA ALA A 183 19.90 17.21 27.48
C ALA A 183 21.44 17.26 27.65
N ALA A 184 22.10 16.13 27.96
CA ALA A 184 23.54 16.02 28.12
C ALA A 184 24.32 15.70 26.82
N ASP A 185 23.65 15.26 25.74
CA ASP A 185 24.31 14.74 24.53
C ASP A 185 24.09 15.59 23.26
N MET A 186 23.72 16.88 23.41
CA MET A 186 23.69 17.82 22.27
C MET A 186 25.12 18.09 21.75
N ARG A 187 25.65 17.17 20.95
CA ARG A 187 26.88 17.39 20.18
C ARG A 187 26.53 18.15 18.90
N ALA A 188 26.97 19.40 18.89
CA ALA A 188 27.32 20.28 17.78
C ALA A 188 26.66 19.99 16.42
N ASP A 189 25.74 20.87 16.04
CA ASP A 189 25.39 21.14 14.65
C ASP A 189 26.65 21.22 13.79
N ALA A 190 26.86 20.23 12.92
CA ALA A 190 27.82 20.35 11.84
C ALA A 190 27.33 21.46 10.90
N ALA A 191 28.20 22.42 10.61
CA ALA A 191 27.92 23.57 9.75
C ALA A 191 27.19 23.16 8.46
N PRO A 192 26.27 23.99 7.95
CA PRO A 192 25.60 23.70 6.69
C PRO A 192 26.61 23.60 5.54
N VAL A 193 26.33 22.74 4.55
CA VAL A 193 27.02 22.73 3.23
C VAL A 193 26.77 24.05 2.46
N SER A 194 26.03 25.00 3.07
CA SER A 194 25.79 26.35 2.60
C SER A 194 27.10 27.15 2.52
N GLY A 195 27.71 27.10 1.34
CA GLY A 195 28.89 27.90 1.00
C GLY A 195 29.57 27.44 -0.28
N THR A 196 29.44 26.17 -0.64
CA THR A 196 29.98 25.59 -1.88
C THR A 196 28.93 25.58 -3.00
N ALA A 197 29.27 26.11 -4.17
CA ALA A 197 28.42 25.97 -5.35
C ALA A 197 28.30 24.48 -5.74
N ALA A 198 27.10 24.04 -6.11
CA ALA A 198 26.90 22.68 -6.59
C ALA A 198 27.74 22.45 -7.85
N SER A 199 28.53 21.37 -7.87
CA SER A 199 29.32 20.96 -9.03
C SER A 199 28.42 20.57 -10.19
N ARG A 200 27.25 19.99 -9.90
CA ARG A 200 26.24 19.61 -10.89
C ARG A 200 24.85 19.59 -10.28
N THR A 201 23.87 20.11 -11.00
CA THR A 201 22.44 20.01 -10.64
C THR A 201 21.74 19.09 -11.63
N PHE A 202 21.11 18.03 -11.12
CA PHE A 202 20.26 17.17 -11.92
C PHE A 202 18.81 17.66 -11.83
N LEU A 203 18.25 18.00 -12.98
CA LEU A 203 16.86 18.46 -13.09
C LEU A 203 15.93 17.26 -13.30
N SER A 204 14.75 17.32 -12.68
CA SER A 204 13.71 16.31 -12.87
C SER A 204 13.30 16.25 -14.33
N LYS A 205 13.20 15.04 -14.88
CA LYS A 205 12.66 14.79 -16.23
C LYS A 205 11.17 14.47 -16.21
N ARG A 206 10.56 14.42 -15.02
CA ARG A 206 9.18 13.97 -14.81
C ARG A 206 8.42 14.96 -13.94
N THR A 207 7.12 14.99 -14.17
CA THR A 207 6.18 15.73 -13.34
C THR A 207 5.39 14.74 -12.48
N GLY A 208 5.29 15.01 -11.18
CA GLY A 208 4.53 14.18 -10.26
C GLY A 208 4.95 14.37 -8.80
N VAL A 209 4.29 13.62 -7.92
CA VAL A 209 4.58 13.63 -6.49
C VAL A 209 5.72 12.67 -6.18
N VAL A 210 6.70 13.12 -5.39
CA VAL A 210 7.76 12.26 -4.85
C VAL A 210 7.15 11.30 -3.83
N LEU A 211 7.18 9.99 -4.11
CA LEU A 211 6.62 8.97 -3.22
C LEU A 211 7.64 8.41 -2.23
N ALA A 212 8.85 8.18 -2.72
CA ALA A 212 9.94 7.54 -2.01
C ALA A 212 11.26 7.72 -2.76
N PHE A 213 12.39 7.55 -2.08
CA PHE A 213 13.70 7.51 -2.69
C PHE A 213 14.63 6.47 -2.05
N ASP A 214 15.63 6.01 -2.82
CA ASP A 214 16.60 4.98 -2.43
C ASP A 214 17.74 5.58 -1.60
N VAL A 215 17.51 5.75 -0.30
CA VAL A 215 18.51 6.26 0.64
C VAL A 215 19.83 5.50 0.54
N ALA A 216 19.79 4.17 0.64
CA ALA A 216 21.00 3.33 0.64
C ALA A 216 21.70 3.36 -0.74
N GLY A 217 20.94 3.31 -1.82
CA GLY A 217 21.49 3.43 -3.18
C GLY A 217 22.14 4.78 -3.44
N LEU A 218 21.57 5.88 -2.96
CA LEU A 218 22.15 7.22 -3.11
C LEU A 218 23.44 7.38 -2.29
N VAL A 219 23.50 6.86 -1.05
CA VAL A 219 24.73 6.85 -0.24
C VAL A 219 25.84 6.07 -0.93
N GLU A 220 25.53 4.90 -1.50
CA GLU A 220 26.52 4.11 -2.24
C GLU A 220 26.97 4.78 -3.55
N LEU A 221 26.06 5.48 -4.25
CA LEU A 221 26.41 6.29 -5.42
C LEU A 221 27.32 7.45 -5.04
N ALA A 222 27.00 8.17 -3.96
CA ALA A 222 27.78 9.27 -3.42
C ALA A 222 29.19 8.81 -3.02
N ARG A 223 29.29 7.66 -2.33
CA ARG A 223 30.56 7.05 -1.92
C ARG A 223 31.44 6.67 -3.12
N ARG A 224 30.86 6.10 -4.18
CA ARG A 224 31.61 5.75 -5.41
C ARG A 224 32.02 6.95 -6.25
N GLY A 225 31.18 8.00 -6.24
CA GLY A 225 31.45 9.26 -6.93
C GLY A 225 32.31 10.23 -6.13
N ASP A 226 32.73 9.82 -4.94
CA ASP A 226 33.38 10.62 -3.90
C ASP A 226 32.79 12.01 -3.78
N CYS A 227 31.47 12.08 -3.62
CA CYS A 227 30.73 13.34 -3.62
C CYS A 227 29.65 13.36 -2.54
N ILE A 228 29.06 14.53 -2.32
CA ILE A 228 27.88 14.71 -1.47
C ILE A 228 26.67 14.89 -2.40
N VAL A 229 25.64 14.06 -2.20
CA VAL A 229 24.37 14.17 -2.91
C VAL A 229 23.37 14.91 -2.01
N GLU A 230 22.79 16.01 -2.49
CA GLU A 230 21.61 16.64 -1.89
C GLU A 230 20.37 16.24 -2.69
N PHE A 231 19.42 15.58 -2.03
CA PHE A 231 18.06 15.41 -2.54
C PHE A 231 17.24 16.65 -2.19
N VAL A 232 16.88 17.42 -3.22
CA VAL A 232 16.31 18.76 -3.05
C VAL A 232 14.86 18.77 -2.58
N PRO A 233 13.93 18.00 -3.20
CA PRO A 233 12.54 17.99 -2.76
C PRO A 233 12.36 17.13 -1.50
N GLN A 234 11.30 17.40 -0.75
CA GLN A 234 10.86 16.53 0.33
C GLN A 234 9.97 15.42 -0.23
N VAL A 235 9.94 14.26 0.44
CA VAL A 235 8.93 13.23 0.13
C VAL A 235 7.53 13.82 0.33
N GLY A 236 6.68 13.62 -0.68
CA GLY A 236 5.35 14.20 -0.78
C GLY A 236 5.29 15.47 -1.64
N ASP A 237 6.41 16.12 -1.95
CA ASP A 237 6.38 17.32 -2.79
C ASP A 237 5.98 16.99 -4.24
N PHE A 238 5.23 17.91 -4.85
CA PHE A 238 4.96 17.86 -6.28
C PHE A 238 6.09 18.56 -7.02
N VAL A 239 6.77 17.83 -7.90
CA VAL A 239 7.91 18.29 -8.68
C VAL A 239 7.51 18.32 -10.15
N THR A 240 7.94 19.35 -10.88
CA THR A 240 7.73 19.47 -12.32
C THR A 240 8.99 19.15 -13.12
N ALA A 241 8.82 18.74 -14.37
CA ALA A 241 9.96 18.56 -15.27
C ALA A 241 10.72 19.90 -15.43
N GLY A 242 12.02 19.89 -15.14
CA GLY A 242 12.87 21.07 -15.10
C GLY A 242 13.23 21.54 -13.68
N ASP A 243 12.52 21.10 -12.64
CA ASP A 243 12.85 21.46 -11.26
C ASP A 243 14.11 20.72 -10.77
N PRO A 244 14.93 21.34 -9.90
CA PRO A 244 16.07 20.66 -9.29
C PRO A 244 15.64 19.44 -8.47
N LEU A 245 16.17 18.26 -8.81
CA LEU A 245 15.90 17.01 -8.08
C LEU A 245 17.09 16.61 -7.21
N PHE A 246 18.31 16.72 -7.75
CA PHE A 246 19.54 16.48 -6.99
C PHE A 246 20.55 17.60 -7.23
N ARG A 247 21.37 17.88 -6.22
CA ARG A 247 22.60 18.65 -6.36
C ARG A 247 23.78 17.81 -5.89
N LEU A 248 24.85 17.81 -6.66
CA LEU A 248 26.09 17.11 -6.34
C LEU A 248 27.14 18.14 -5.94
N PHE A 249 27.83 17.89 -4.84
CA PHE A 249 28.94 18.71 -4.35
C PHE A 249 30.20 17.88 -4.30
N CYS A 250 31.34 18.52 -4.59
CA CYS A 250 32.67 17.93 -4.48
C CYS A 250 32.79 16.61 -5.27
N GLY A 251 32.65 16.64 -6.61
CA GLY A 251 32.80 15.44 -7.44
C GLY A 251 31.49 14.98 -8.10
N GLY A 252 31.33 13.67 -8.28
CA GLY A 252 30.09 13.09 -8.84
C GLY A 252 30.00 13.07 -10.38
N GLU A 253 31.11 13.31 -11.09
CA GLU A 253 31.16 13.24 -12.57
C GLU A 253 30.85 11.84 -13.09
N THR A 254 31.18 10.81 -12.32
CA THR A 254 30.94 9.40 -12.65
C THR A 254 29.48 8.99 -12.47
N ILE A 255 28.67 9.78 -11.74
CA ILE A 255 27.26 9.48 -11.51
C ILE A 255 26.45 9.84 -12.75
N THR A 256 25.77 8.84 -13.30
CA THR A 256 24.93 9.03 -14.48
C THR A 256 23.52 9.51 -14.11
N ASP A 257 22.92 10.32 -14.98
CA ASP A 257 21.52 10.75 -14.89
C ASP A 257 20.55 9.59 -14.63
N ARG A 258 20.80 8.44 -15.29
CA ARG A 258 19.96 7.25 -15.21
C ARG A 258 20.01 6.60 -13.83
N GLN A 259 21.14 6.67 -13.12
CA GLN A 259 21.24 6.17 -11.75
C GLN A 259 20.42 7.03 -10.79
N LEU A 260 20.53 8.35 -10.90
CA LEU A 260 19.75 9.30 -10.10
C LEU A 260 18.25 9.19 -10.38
N GLU A 261 17.84 9.08 -11.65
CA GLU A 261 16.43 8.94 -12.01
C GLU A 261 15.82 7.62 -11.46
N HIS A 262 16.59 6.55 -11.38
CA HIS A 262 16.15 5.27 -10.80
C HIS A 262 16.22 5.21 -9.27
N ALA A 263 16.74 6.25 -8.62
CA ALA A 263 16.77 6.36 -7.17
C ALA A 263 15.50 7.03 -6.61
N VAL A 264 14.61 7.58 -7.45
CA VAL A 264 13.40 8.29 -7.00
C VAL A 264 12.15 7.68 -7.60
N ALA A 265 11.14 7.46 -6.77
CA ALA A 265 9.81 7.04 -7.18
C ALA A 265 8.86 8.24 -7.24
N PHE A 266 8.22 8.41 -8.40
CA PHE A 266 7.17 9.40 -8.62
C PHE A 266 5.80 8.72 -8.79
N GLY A 267 4.74 9.41 -8.37
CA GLY A 267 3.34 9.00 -8.56
C GLY A 267 2.38 10.17 -8.73
N PRO A 268 1.11 9.88 -9.07
CA PRO A 268 0.09 10.91 -9.26
C PRO A 268 -0.44 11.49 -7.94
N GLU A 269 -0.29 10.77 -6.83
CA GLU A 269 -0.82 11.13 -5.51
C GLU A 269 0.19 10.80 -4.41
N ARG A 270 0.18 11.56 -3.32
CA ARG A 270 1.00 11.29 -2.12
C ARG A 270 0.68 9.91 -1.53
N THR A 271 1.68 9.28 -0.93
CA THR A 271 1.55 8.00 -0.20
C THR A 271 2.19 8.11 1.18
N MET A 272 1.67 7.37 2.16
CA MET A 272 2.24 7.35 3.52
C MET A 272 3.62 6.67 3.60
N GLU A 273 4.11 5.99 2.57
CA GLU A 273 5.23 5.03 2.70
C GLU A 273 6.54 5.62 3.25
N GLN A 274 6.88 6.85 2.86
CA GLN A 274 8.03 7.60 3.40
C GLN A 274 7.66 9.06 3.75
N ASP A 275 6.35 9.37 3.88
CA ASP A 275 5.85 10.71 4.21
C ASP A 275 5.21 10.70 5.62
N PRO A 276 5.91 11.18 6.65
CA PRO A 276 5.39 11.19 8.03
C PRO A 276 4.28 12.24 8.22
N GLU A 277 4.25 13.33 7.43
CA GLU A 277 3.18 14.34 7.50
C GLU A 277 1.86 13.82 6.94
N PHE A 278 1.91 12.91 5.97
CA PHE A 278 0.71 12.48 5.27
C PHE A 278 -0.29 11.77 6.20
N ALA A 279 0.18 11.07 7.24
CA ALA A 279 -0.69 10.50 8.26
C ALA A 279 -1.47 11.58 9.01
N PHE A 280 -0.80 12.66 9.44
CA PHE A 280 -1.45 13.81 10.06
C PHE A 280 -2.44 14.46 9.11
N ARG A 281 -2.05 14.68 7.86
CA ARG A 281 -2.91 15.28 6.82
C ARG A 281 -4.22 14.50 6.66
N ILE A 282 -4.16 13.17 6.55
CA ILE A 282 -5.38 12.35 6.41
C ILE A 282 -6.27 12.47 7.66
N ILE A 283 -5.67 12.49 8.87
CA ILE A 283 -6.43 12.60 10.12
C ILE A 283 -7.09 13.98 10.24
N VAL A 284 -6.37 15.04 9.88
CA VAL A 284 -6.87 16.42 9.82
C VAL A 284 -8.01 16.54 8.81
N ASP A 285 -7.88 15.97 7.60
CA ASP A 285 -8.94 15.95 6.60
C ASP A 285 -10.23 15.29 7.15
N ILE A 286 -10.09 14.19 7.90
CA ILE A 286 -11.23 13.50 8.53
C ILE A 286 -11.83 14.37 9.64
N ALA A 287 -11.02 15.01 10.48
CA ALA A 287 -11.49 15.90 11.56
C ALA A 287 -12.27 17.10 10.99
N SER A 288 -11.70 17.80 10.01
CA SER A 288 -12.33 18.95 9.37
C SER A 288 -13.61 18.56 8.64
N LYS A 289 -13.65 17.38 8.01
CA LYS A 289 -14.89 16.87 7.40
C LYS A 289 -15.94 16.51 8.44
N ALA A 290 -15.55 15.88 9.55
CA ALA A 290 -16.46 15.54 10.63
C ALA A 290 -17.10 16.79 11.25
N LEU A 291 -16.34 17.88 11.39
CA LEU A 291 -16.83 19.17 11.89
C LEU A 291 -17.60 20.00 10.86
N SER A 292 -17.60 19.62 9.58
CA SER A 292 -18.32 20.37 8.55
C SER A 292 -19.83 20.42 8.83
N PRO A 293 -20.54 21.50 8.43
CA PRO A 293 -21.97 21.65 8.68
C PRO A 293 -22.84 20.51 8.14
N ALA A 294 -22.36 19.81 7.10
CA ALA A 294 -23.09 18.71 6.47
C ALA A 294 -23.00 17.39 7.27
N ILE A 295 -21.93 17.19 8.05
CA ILE A 295 -21.72 15.95 8.82
C ILE A 295 -21.99 16.18 10.31
N ASN A 296 -21.41 17.24 10.90
CA ASN A 296 -21.58 17.64 12.29
C ASN A 296 -21.41 16.48 13.30
N ASP A 297 -20.30 15.75 13.19
CA ASP A 297 -19.93 14.63 14.06
C ASP A 297 -18.73 15.00 14.96
N PRO A 298 -18.99 15.63 16.13
CA PRO A 298 -17.93 16.02 17.05
C PRO A 298 -17.21 14.82 17.68
N THR A 299 -17.85 13.64 17.77
CA THR A 299 -17.21 12.45 18.34
C THR A 299 -16.09 11.94 17.44
N THR A 300 -16.30 11.92 16.12
CA THR A 300 -15.23 11.59 15.16
C THR A 300 -14.09 12.61 15.19
N ALA A 301 -14.39 13.90 15.41
CA ALA A 301 -13.36 14.92 15.56
C ALA A 301 -12.49 14.70 16.81
N VAL A 302 -13.08 14.34 17.96
CA VAL A 302 -12.34 14.00 19.17
C VAL A 302 -11.41 12.80 18.94
N LEU A 303 -11.91 11.74 18.28
CA LEU A 303 -11.10 10.57 17.94
C LEU A 303 -9.90 10.92 17.03
N ALA A 304 -10.08 11.87 16.11
CA ALA A 304 -9.00 12.37 15.27
C ALA A 304 -7.94 13.10 16.10
N LEU A 305 -8.37 13.96 17.04
CA LEU A 305 -7.46 14.66 17.96
C LEU A 305 -6.67 13.68 18.85
N ASP A 306 -7.28 12.60 19.33
CA ASP A 306 -6.60 11.54 20.09
C ASP A 306 -5.48 10.87 19.27
N GLN A 307 -5.73 10.62 17.97
CA GLN A 307 -4.69 10.06 17.10
C GLN A 307 -3.60 11.07 16.76
N ILE A 308 -3.95 12.34 16.55
CA ILE A 308 -2.97 13.42 16.36
C ILE A 308 -2.07 13.51 17.58
N HIS A 309 -2.64 13.53 18.79
CA HIS A 309 -1.88 13.50 20.03
C HIS A 309 -0.93 12.30 20.05
N ARG A 310 -1.42 11.10 19.73
CA ARG A 310 -0.60 9.87 19.72
C ARG A 310 0.58 9.96 18.76
N LEU A 311 0.38 10.52 17.57
CA LEU A 311 1.45 10.72 16.57
C LEU A 311 2.43 11.82 17.00
N LEU A 312 1.94 12.96 17.49
CA LEU A 312 2.78 14.04 18.01
C LEU A 312 3.68 13.56 19.15
N ARG A 313 3.18 12.69 20.04
CA ARG A 313 4.01 12.08 21.09
C ARG A 313 5.12 11.19 20.54
N GLU A 314 4.89 10.49 19.43
CA GLU A 314 5.97 9.73 18.78
C GLU A 314 7.01 10.70 18.22
N VAL A 315 6.59 11.67 17.41
CA VAL A 315 7.46 12.70 16.81
C VAL A 315 8.28 13.45 17.87
N ALA A 316 7.66 13.86 18.98
CA ALA A 316 8.31 14.62 20.05
C ALA A 316 9.42 13.85 20.78
N ASN A 317 9.50 12.53 20.62
CA ASN A 317 10.57 11.70 21.17
C ASN A 317 11.63 11.34 20.12
N ARG A 318 11.47 11.78 18.87
CA ARG A 318 12.40 11.50 17.77
C ARG A 318 13.26 12.70 17.45
N GLN A 319 14.51 12.40 17.10
CA GLN A 319 15.41 13.40 16.58
C GLN A 319 15.05 13.67 15.12
N LEU A 320 14.46 14.83 14.84
CA LEU A 320 13.97 15.22 13.51
C LEU A 320 15.08 15.72 12.59
N ASP A 321 16.31 15.24 12.80
CA ASP A 321 17.52 15.73 12.14
C ASP A 321 17.34 15.91 10.63
N ASN A 322 17.98 16.95 10.10
CA ASN A 322 17.89 17.52 8.75
C ASN A 322 18.35 16.58 7.59
N GLY A 323 17.94 15.31 7.62
CA GLY A 323 18.17 14.29 6.60
C GLY A 323 19.63 14.13 6.21
N ARG A 324 20.56 14.12 7.17
CA ARG A 324 22.00 13.92 6.89
C ARG A 324 22.39 12.48 7.14
N ILE A 325 22.98 11.83 6.15
CA ILE A 325 23.45 10.45 6.25
C ILE A 325 24.93 10.39 5.88
N CYS A 326 25.71 9.89 6.83
CA CYS A 326 27.11 9.57 6.66
C CYS A 326 27.29 8.10 6.24
N ASP A 327 28.42 7.81 5.59
CA ASP A 327 28.86 6.44 5.37
C ASP A 327 29.51 5.82 6.61
N ASP A 328 29.96 4.56 6.50
CA ASP A 328 30.62 3.82 7.59
C ASP A 328 31.95 4.48 8.05
N ALA A 329 32.53 5.37 7.25
CA ALA A 329 33.74 6.12 7.59
C ALA A 329 33.41 7.46 8.30
N GLY A 330 32.12 7.79 8.45
CA GLY A 330 31.65 9.02 9.07
C GLY A 330 31.62 10.23 8.12
N GLU A 331 31.87 10.04 6.83
CA GLU A 331 31.81 11.12 5.84
C GLU A 331 30.37 11.36 5.38
N LEU A 332 29.96 12.63 5.32
CA LEU A 332 28.62 12.99 4.84
C LEU A 332 28.47 12.63 3.36
N ARG A 333 27.49 11.79 3.03
CA ARG A 333 27.24 11.34 1.65
C ARG A 333 25.91 11.79 1.08
N LEU A 334 24.89 11.91 1.92
CA LEU A 334 23.54 12.28 1.49
C LEU A 334 22.95 13.33 2.43
N THR A 335 22.38 14.38 1.85
CA THR A 335 21.51 15.34 2.53
C THR A 335 20.13 15.32 1.88
N TYR A 336 19.06 15.35 2.67
CA TYR A 336 17.69 15.45 2.20
C TYR A 336 16.85 16.21 3.22
N ARG A 337 15.65 16.62 2.81
CA ARG A 337 14.72 17.34 3.68
C ARG A 337 13.73 16.37 4.31
N THR A 338 13.51 16.56 5.60
CA THR A 338 12.42 15.95 6.35
C THR A 338 11.61 17.05 7.02
N PRO A 339 10.29 16.85 7.22
CA PRO A 339 9.48 17.76 8.03
C PRO A 339 10.12 18.04 9.39
N ASP A 340 10.13 19.30 9.79
CA ASP A 340 10.52 19.68 11.14
C ASP A 340 9.32 19.67 12.10
N TRP A 341 9.59 20.00 13.36
CA TRP A 341 8.56 20.06 14.40
C TRP A 341 7.47 21.09 14.07
N GLU A 342 7.84 22.26 13.54
CA GLU A 342 6.90 23.33 13.23
C GLU A 342 5.99 22.96 12.07
N ASN A 343 6.53 22.28 11.03
CA ASN A 343 5.76 21.76 9.93
C ASN A 343 4.70 20.76 10.41
N ILE A 344 5.11 19.77 11.22
CA ILE A 344 4.22 18.72 11.72
C ILE A 344 3.16 19.28 12.66
N VAL A 345 3.54 20.11 13.63
CA VAL A 345 2.58 20.71 14.58
C VAL A 345 1.66 21.67 13.86
N GLY A 346 2.18 22.52 12.98
CA GLY A 346 1.42 23.45 12.18
C GLY A 346 0.32 22.74 11.39
N LEU A 347 0.67 21.65 10.69
CA LEU A 347 -0.30 20.79 10.00
C LEU A 347 -1.33 20.19 10.95
N ALA A 348 -0.89 19.65 12.09
CA ALA A 348 -1.72 18.92 13.03
C ALA A 348 -2.81 19.77 13.69
N VAL A 349 -2.55 21.06 13.96
CA VAL A 349 -3.43 21.88 14.80
C VAL A 349 -4.09 23.06 14.08
N THR A 350 -3.51 23.56 13.00
CA THR A 350 -3.93 24.86 12.43
C THR A 350 -5.18 24.75 11.57
N GLU A 351 -5.36 23.62 10.90
CA GLU A 351 -6.38 23.43 9.85
C GLU A 351 -7.71 22.88 10.37
N ILE A 352 -7.74 22.31 11.59
CA ILE A 352 -8.98 21.83 12.22
C ILE A 352 -9.74 23.03 12.79
N ARG A 353 -10.72 23.53 12.05
CA ARG A 353 -11.57 24.67 12.46
C ARG A 353 -13.03 24.35 12.17
N GLN A 354 -13.92 24.87 13.01
CA GLN A 354 -15.38 24.85 12.79
C GLN A 354 -15.81 25.98 11.87
#